data_AF-E6QVV2-F1
#
_entry.id   AF-E6QVV2-F1
#
_cell.length_a   1.000
_cell.length_b   1.000
_cell.length_c   1.000
_cell.angle_alpha   90.00
_cell.angle_beta   90.00
_cell.angle_gamma   90.00
#
_symmetry.space_group_name_H-M   'P 1'
#
loop_
_entity.id
_entity.type
_entity.pdbx_description
1 polymer ?
#
loop_
_entity_poly.entity_id
_entity_poly.type
_entity_poly.pdbx_seq_one_letter_code
_entity_poly.pdbx_strand_id
1 'polypeptide(L)' 'MSARSDFMKKIEGLSTVGIHMVIDQLKDQWSNDNSMNAAVRRFISICEAEIEARYELLSIPSEVAKRNTSNNLHMASA' A
#
# COMPACT_ATOMS: atom_id res chain seq x y z
N MET A 1 -11.29 7.98 -14.93
CA MET A 1 -10.40 7.51 -13.86
C MET A 1 -11.08 7.80 -12.53
N SER A 2 -11.03 6.89 -11.55
CA SER A 2 -11.70 7.09 -10.26
C SER A 2 -10.74 7.72 -9.24
N ALA A 3 -11.24 8.61 -8.38
CA ALA A 3 -10.44 9.24 -7.32
C ALA A 3 -9.73 8.23 -6.42
N ARG A 4 -10.33 7.04 -6.23
CA ARG A 4 -9.70 5.91 -5.53
C ARG A 4 -8.46 5.39 -6.26
N SER A 5 -8.49 5.25 -7.58
CA SER A 5 -7.36 4.77 -8.37
C SER A 5 -6.18 5.75 -8.35
N ASP A 6 -6.45 7.04 -8.47
CA ASP A 6 -5.40 8.07 -8.41
C ASP A 6 -4.78 8.18 -7.02
N PHE A 7 -5.60 7.98 -5.99
CA PHE A 7 -5.14 7.90 -4.60
C PHE A 7 -4.22 6.71 -4.36
N MET A 8 -4.60 5.51 -4.83
CA MET A 8 -3.76 4.31 -4.69
C MET A 8 -2.40 4.49 -5.40
N LYS A 9 -2.38 5.03 -6.63
CA LYS A 9 -1.12 5.31 -7.35
C LYS A 9 -0.17 6.25 -6.61
N LYS A 10 -0.72 7.24 -5.90
CA LYS A 10 0.08 8.17 -5.09
C LYS A 10 0.67 7.50 -3.84
N ILE A 11 -0.05 6.54 -3.26
CA ILE A 11 0.43 5.73 -2.13
C ILE A 11 1.46 4.69 -2.60
N GLU A 12 1.24 4.03 -3.74
CA GLU A 12 2.22 3.11 -4.35
C GLU A 12 3.58 3.78 -4.55
N GLY A 13 3.60 5.07 -4.92
CA GLY A 13 4.82 5.86 -5.07
C GLY A 13 5.55 6.23 -3.76
N LEU A 14 4.95 5.99 -2.60
CA LEU A 14 5.60 6.19 -1.30
C LEU A 14 6.38 4.94 -0.90
N SER A 15 7.57 5.14 -0.34
CA SER A 15 8.31 4.04 0.30
C SER A 15 7.52 3.51 1.51
N THR A 16 7.68 2.24 1.86
CA THR A 16 7.00 1.63 3.03
C THR A 16 7.31 2.42 4.31
N VAL A 17 8.56 2.88 4.47
CA VAL A 17 8.97 3.77 5.57
C VAL A 17 8.21 5.10 5.52
N GLY A 18 8.04 5.71 4.34
CA GLY A 18 7.27 6.94 4.16
C GLY A 18 5.80 6.77 4.55
N ILE A 19 5.19 5.61 4.26
CA ILE A 19 3.81 5.32 4.68
C ILE A 19 3.70 5.23 6.21
N HIS A 20 4.64 4.55 6.88
CA HIS A 20 4.69 4.52 8.34
C HIS A 20 4.82 5.91 8.95
N MET A 21 5.72 6.75 8.42
CA MET A 21 5.91 8.13 8.90
C MET A 21 4.63 8.97 8.77
N VAL A 22 3.88 8.82 7.68
CA VAL A 22 2.60 9.52 7.51
C VAL A 22 1.57 9.01 8.52
N ILE A 23 1.47 7.69 8.73
CA ILE A 23 0.58 7.12 9.74
C ILE A 23 0.92 7.67 11.13
N ASP A 24 2.20 7.72 11.49
CA ASP A 24 2.65 8.19 12.81
C ASP A 24 2.31 9.67 13.00
N GLN A 25 2.54 10.51 11.99
CA GLN A 25 2.16 11.93 12.03
C GLN A 25 0.65 12.13 12.17
N LEU A 26 -0.16 11.35 11.44
CA LEU A 26 -1.62 11.39 11.54
C LEU A 26 -2.11 10.85 12.89
N LYS A 27 -1.45 9.85 13.47
CA LYS A 27 -1.81 9.36 14.80
C LYS A 27 -1.42 10.38 15.87
N ASP A 28 -0.25 11.01 15.78
CA ASP A 28 0.23 12.03 16.71
C ASP A 28 -0.69 13.26 16.72
N GLN A 29 -0.99 13.82 15.54
CA GLN A 29 -1.83 15.02 15.39
C GLN A 29 -3.25 14.85 15.92
N TRP A 30 -3.84 13.64 15.82
CA TRP A 30 -5.22 13.38 16.25
C TRP A 30 -5.32 12.49 17.49
N SER A 31 -4.20 12.12 18.13
CA SER A 31 -4.15 11.25 19.31
C SER A 31 -4.96 11.77 20.49
N ASN A 32 -5.01 13.10 20.65
CA ASN A 32 -5.68 13.79 21.74
C ASN A 32 -7.06 14.36 21.37
N ASP A 33 -7.50 14.15 20.13
CA ASP A 33 -8.72 14.75 19.62
C ASP A 33 -9.77 13.67 19.36
N ASN A 34 -10.82 13.65 20.20
CA ASN A 34 -12.00 12.82 19.98
C ASN A 34 -12.68 13.11 18.63
N SER A 35 -12.29 14.19 17.95
CA SER A 35 -12.76 14.56 16.61
C SER A 35 -11.99 13.92 15.45
N MET A 36 -11.13 12.90 15.69
CA MET A 36 -10.43 12.22 14.58
C MET A 36 -11.40 11.78 13.48
N ASN A 37 -11.35 12.53 12.37
CA ASN A 37 -12.32 12.47 11.30
C ASN A 37 -12.35 11.06 10.67
N ALA A 38 -13.55 10.58 10.33
CA ALA A 38 -13.73 9.31 9.63
C ALA A 38 -12.86 9.18 8.37
N ALA A 39 -12.58 10.29 7.68
CA ALA A 39 -11.67 10.34 6.55
C ALA A 39 -10.22 9.99 6.92
N VAL A 40 -9.72 10.50 8.06
CA VAL A 40 -8.36 10.22 8.55
C VAL A 40 -8.23 8.76 8.99
N ARG A 41 -9.25 8.24 9.70
CA ARG A 41 -9.33 6.81 10.07
C ARG A 41 -9.28 5.91 8.83
N ARG A 42 -10.06 6.27 7.80
CA ARG A 42 -10.09 5.53 6.54
C ARG A 42 -8.77 5.62 5.78
N PHE A 43 -8.11 6.77 5.81
CA PHE A 43 -6.80 6.96 5.21
C PHE A 43 -5.74 6.06 5.87
N ILE A 44 -5.66 6.06 7.20
CA ILE A 44 -4.73 5.20 7.97
C ILE A 44 -4.96 3.73 7.62
N SER A 45 -6.22 3.28 7.60
CA SER A 45 -6.56 1.89 7.25
C SER A 45 -6.12 1.49 5.83
N ILE A 46 -6.19 2.41 4.86
CA ILE A 46 -5.68 2.15 3.51
C ILE A 46 -4.16 2.02 3.51
N CYS A 47 -3.47 2.90 4.25
CA CYS A 47 -2.01 2.84 4.39
C CYS A 47 -1.54 1.55 5.08
N GLU A 48 -2.24 1.10 6.12
CA GLU A 48 -1.93 -0.16 6.83
C GLU A 48 -2.12 -1.38 5.91
N ALA A 49 -3.22 -1.41 5.13
CA ALA A 49 -3.46 -2.49 4.15
C ALA A 49 -2.39 -2.53 3.04
N GLU A 50 -1.90 -1.38 2.59
CA GLU A 50 -0.80 -1.31 1.63
C GLU A 50 0.50 -1.87 2.19
N ILE A 51 0.82 -1.57 3.45
CA ILE A 51 1.99 -2.12 4.14
C ILE A 51 1.88 -3.64 4.23
N GLU A 52 0.72 -4.15 4.62
CA GLU A 52 0.44 -5.59 4.70
C GLU A 52 0.62 -6.28 3.33
N ALA A 53 0.03 -5.73 2.26
CA ALA A 53 0.18 -6.26 0.91
C ALA A 53 1.65 -6.32 0.44
N ARG A 54 2.46 -5.32 0.81
CA ARG A 54 3.90 -5.32 0.51
C ARG A 54 4.65 -6.41 1.29
N TYR A 55 4.30 -6.64 2.55
CA TYR A 55 4.88 -7.73 3.34
C TYR A 55 4.47 -9.10 2.80
N GLU A 56 3.22 -9.26 2.38
CA GLU A 56 2.75 -10.48 1.73
C GLU A 56 3.58 -10.77 0.48
N LEU A 57 3.79 -9.77 -0.39
CA LEU A 57 4.64 -9.93 -1.59
C LEU A 57 6.08 -10.32 -1.27
N LEU A 58 6.67 -9.76 -0.20
CA LEU A 58 8.01 -10.13 0.26
C LEU A 58 8.05 -11.54 0.89
N SER A 59 6.93 -12.01 1.42
CA SER A 59 6.81 -13.35 2.00
C SER A 59 6.61 -14.45 0.95
N ILE A 60 6.32 -14.09 -0.31
CA ILE A 60 6.23 -15.05 -1.41
C ILE A 60 7.65 -15.60 -1.69
N PRO A 61 7.86 -16.92 -1.55
CA PRO A 61 9.15 -17.54 -1.84
C PRO A 61 9.59 -17.25 -3.28
N SER A 62 10.86 -16.88 -3.46
CA SER A 62 11.44 -16.42 -4.73
C SER A 62 11.24 -17.36 -5.93
N GLU A 63 11.00 -18.65 -5.67
CA GLU A 63 10.68 -19.67 -6.68
C GLU A 63 9.33 -19.44 -7.37
N VAL A 64 8.33 -18.89 -6.66
CA VAL A 64 6.99 -18.59 -7.21
C VAL A 64 7.00 -17.27 -8.00
N ALA A 65 7.75 -16.27 -7.52
CA ALA A 65 7.92 -14.99 -8.22
C ALA A 65 8.56 -15.17 -9.61
N LYS A 66 9.55 -16.07 -9.74
CA LYS A 66 10.18 -16.41 -11.03
C LYS A 66 9.20 -17.07 -12.02
N ARG A 67 8.29 -17.93 -11.53
CA ARG A 67 7.28 -18.57 -12.39
C ARG A 67 6.27 -17.58 -12.95
N ASN A 68 5.83 -16.59 -12.18
CA ASN A 68 4.88 -15.58 -12.68
C ASN A 68 5.51 -14.66 -13.73
N THR A 69 6.78 -14.29 -13.57
CA THR A 69 7.53 -13.56 -14.60
C THR A 69 7.71 -14.40 -15.87
N SER A 70 8.01 -15.69 -15.73
CA SER A 70 8.20 -16.58 -16.88
C SER A 70 6.89 -16.89 -17.63
N ASN A 71 5.75 -16.94 -16.94
CA ASN A 71 4.44 -17.15 -17.59
C ASN A 71 3.92 -15.90 -18.33
N ASN A 72 4.24 -14.70 -17.85
CA ASN A 72 3.83 -13.46 -18.56
C ASN A 72 4.73 -13.14 -19.77
N LEU A 73 5.97 -13.64 -19.80
CA LEU A 73 6.88 -13.50 -20.94
C LEU A 73 6.52 -14.43 -22.12
N HIS A 74 5.88 -15.58 -21.85
CA HIS A 74 5.51 -16.53 -22.91
C HIS A 74 4.24 -16.13 -23.67
N MET A 75 3.38 -15.25 -23.14
CA MET A 75 2.21 -14.72 -23.85
C MET A 75 2.51 -13.47 -24.68
N ALA A 76 3.66 -12.82 -24.49
CA ALA A 76 4.08 -11.67 -25.30
C ALA A 76 4.83 -12.07 -26.59
N SER A 77 4.91 -13.36 -26.90
CA SER A 77 5.56 -13.90 -28.09
C SER A 77 4.80 -15.13 -28.60
N ALA A 78 3.57 -14.90 -29.07
CA ALA A 78 2.81 -15.83 -29.92
C ALA A 78 2.01 -15.03 -30.95
#